data_AF-A0A7L9C636-F1
#
_entry.id   AF-A0A7L9C636-F1
#
_cell.length_a   1.000
_cell.length_b   1.000
_cell.length_c   1.000
_cell.angle_alpha   90.00
_cell.angle_beta   90.00
_cell.angle_gamma   90.00
#
_symmetry.space_group_name_H-M   'P 1'
#
loop_
_entity.id
_entity.type
_entity.pdbx_description
1 polymer ?
#
loop_
_entity_poly.entity_id
_entity_poly.type
_entity_poly.pdbx_seq_one_letter_code
_entity_poly.pdbx_strand_id
1 'polypeptide(L)'
;MARYSYKALYQLTHDYNSLCVADEVQSGMSRTVKMFVCERFNIIPDIIALAKGIASGLPLSATVAREEIMNWVPGSHESTFGGSPVSCQTAFSTIKLLEGGFIGNAAKQGAYLMQESKKLERTYPIISDVRGARTYVCR
;
A
#
# COMPACT_ATOMS: atom_id res chain seq x y z
N MET A 1 -9.86 -12.15 -14.71
CA MET A 1 -10.19 -10.73 -14.41
C MET A 1 -11.11 -10.71 -13.21
N ALA A 2 -10.75 -10.04 -12.12
CA ALA A 2 -11.59 -9.94 -10.94
C ALA A 2 -12.95 -9.34 -11.32
N ARG A 3 -14.04 -10.06 -11.00
CA ARG A 3 -15.42 -9.72 -11.41
C ARG A 3 -15.99 -8.44 -10.77
N TYR A 4 -15.28 -7.85 -9.80
CA TYR A 4 -15.74 -6.65 -9.08
C TYR A 4 -14.64 -5.58 -9.02
N SER A 5 -15.03 -4.33 -9.21
CA SER A 5 -14.14 -3.18 -8.94
C SER A 5 -13.94 -3.05 -7.42
N TYR A 6 -12.80 -2.51 -6.97
CA TYR A 6 -12.53 -2.28 -5.55
C TYR A 6 -13.65 -1.46 -4.87
N LYS A 7 -14.28 -0.53 -5.59
CA LYS A 7 -15.44 0.24 -5.11
C LYS A 7 -16.68 -0.64 -4.86
N ALA A 8 -16.95 -1.59 -5.75
CA ALA A 8 -18.08 -2.50 -5.60
C ALA A 8 -17.88 -3.42 -4.38
N LEU A 9 -16.66 -3.91 -4.17
CA LEU A 9 -16.32 -4.69 -2.96
C LEU A 9 -16.47 -3.85 -1.69
N TYR A 10 -15.99 -2.60 -1.70
CA TYR A 10 -16.16 -1.68 -0.58
C TYR A 10 -17.63 -1.40 -0.26
N GLN A 11 -18.46 -1.16 -1.28
CA GLN A 11 -19.90 -0.97 -1.07
C GLN A 11 -20.55 -2.23 -0.47
N LEU A 12 -20.16 -3.40 -0.98
CA LEU A 12 -20.66 -4.68 -0.47
C LEU A 12 -20.33 -4.89 1.00
N THR A 13 -19.15 -4.47 1.48
CA THR A 13 -18.85 -4.61 2.92
C THR A 13 -19.81 -3.77 3.76
N HIS A 14 -20.16 -2.56 3.30
CA HIS A 14 -21.08 -1.67 4.01
C HIS A 14 -22.51 -2.20 3.98
N ASP A 15 -22.97 -2.69 2.83
CA ASP A 15 -24.32 -3.25 2.67
C ASP A 15 -24.56 -4.45 3.60
N TYR A 16 -23.50 -5.19 3.93
CA TYR A 16 -23.54 -6.38 4.80
C TYR A 16 -22.98 -6.13 6.22
N ASN A 17 -22.83 -4.86 6.62
CA ASN A 17 -22.30 -4.48 7.94
C ASN A 17 -20.99 -5.21 8.30
N SER A 18 -20.10 -5.33 7.32
CA SER A 18 -18.79 -5.97 7.40
C SER A 18 -17.69 -4.93 7.26
N LEU A 19 -16.54 -5.17 7.89
CA LEU A 19 -15.39 -4.26 7.82
C LEU A 19 -14.67 -4.37 6.48
N CYS A 20 -14.27 -3.24 5.91
CA CYS A 20 -13.35 -3.18 4.79
C CYS A 20 -11.90 -3.06 5.29
N VAL A 21 -11.10 -4.10 5.04
CA VAL A 21 -9.67 -4.10 5.36
C VAL A 21 -8.84 -3.95 4.09
N ALA A 22 -8.01 -2.91 4.03
CA ALA A 22 -7.03 -2.73 2.97
C ALA A 22 -5.65 -3.21 3.43
N ASP A 23 -5.17 -4.32 2.87
CA ASP A 23 -3.78 -4.73 3.03
C ASP A 23 -2.88 -3.92 2.09
N GLU A 24 -2.25 -2.90 2.66
CA GLU A 24 -1.31 -1.99 1.98
C GLU A 24 0.14 -2.33 2.32
N VAL A 25 0.42 -3.50 2.91
CA VAL A 25 1.76 -3.91 3.32
C VAL A 25 2.75 -3.85 2.15
N GLN A 26 2.33 -4.27 0.96
CA GLN A 26 3.15 -4.22 -0.25
C GLN A 26 2.91 -2.98 -1.10
N SER A 27 1.66 -2.50 -1.14
CA SER A 27 1.21 -1.53 -2.13
C SER A 27 1.23 -0.08 -1.66
N GLY A 28 1.28 0.14 -0.35
CA GLY A 28 1.33 1.46 0.26
C GLY A 28 2.73 2.08 0.17
N MET A 29 2.93 3.14 0.95
CA MET A 29 4.19 3.88 1.06
C MET A 29 4.74 4.30 -0.32
N SER A 30 3.89 4.92 -1.14
CA SER A 30 4.21 5.46 -2.47
C SER A 30 4.47 4.47 -3.61
N ARG A 31 4.44 3.16 -3.37
CA ARG A 31 4.77 2.14 -4.39
C ARG A 31 3.95 2.28 -5.68
N THR A 32 2.71 2.75 -5.55
CA THR A 32 1.78 2.95 -6.66
C THR A 32 1.47 4.42 -6.95
N VAL A 33 2.34 5.36 -6.51
CA VAL A 33 2.25 6.81 -6.77
C VAL A 33 1.21 7.55 -5.92
N LYS A 34 0.66 6.88 -4.91
CA LYS A 34 -0.12 7.46 -3.80
C LYS A 34 0.45 6.94 -2.48
N MET A 35 0.19 7.63 -1.36
CA MET A 35 0.65 7.12 -0.06
C MET A 35 0.03 5.75 0.18
N PHE A 36 -1.26 5.60 -0.13
CA PHE A 36 -1.99 4.34 -0.12
C PHE A 36 -2.68 4.11 -1.47
N VAL A 37 -2.75 2.85 -1.94
CA VAL A 37 -3.49 2.49 -3.17
C VAL A 37 -4.98 2.81 -3.06
N CYS A 38 -5.59 2.64 -1.88
CA CYS A 38 -7.02 2.88 -1.66
C CYS A 38 -7.46 4.30 -2.08
N GLU A 39 -6.57 5.29 -1.97
CA GLU A 39 -6.80 6.67 -2.45
C GLU A 39 -7.12 6.72 -3.95
N ARG A 40 -6.51 5.85 -4.76
CA ARG A 40 -6.76 5.79 -6.22
C ARG A 40 -8.19 5.40 -6.54
N PHE A 41 -8.85 4.74 -5.59
CA PHE A 41 -10.23 4.30 -5.72
C PHE A 41 -11.19 5.20 -4.94
N ASN A 42 -10.73 6.28 -4.31
CA ASN A 42 -11.53 7.11 -3.40
C ASN A 42 -12.25 6.28 -2.32
N ILE A 43 -11.54 5.30 -1.76
CA ILE A 43 -12.05 4.41 -0.71
C ILE A 43 -11.35 4.76 0.60
N ILE A 44 -12.12 4.87 1.68
CA ILE A 44 -11.60 4.98 3.04
C ILE A 44 -11.92 3.66 3.75
N PRO A 45 -10.99 2.70 3.77
CA PRO A 45 -11.19 1.41 4.44
C PRO A 45 -11.28 1.61 5.95
N ASP A 46 -11.90 0.66 6.64
CA ASP A 46 -12.05 0.68 8.09
C ASP A 46 -10.76 0.32 8.82
N ILE A 47 -9.95 -0.52 8.18
CA ILE A 47 -8.63 -0.94 8.65
C ILE A 47 -7.63 -0.89 7.49
N ILE A 48 -6.42 -0.39 7.74
CA ILE A 48 -5.27 -0.44 6.85
C ILE A 48 -4.14 -1.20 7.53
N ALA A 49 -3.62 -2.23 6.88
CA ALA A 49 -2.41 -2.93 7.31
C ALA A 49 -1.18 -2.39 6.57
N LEU A 50 -0.12 -2.07 7.31
CA LEU A 50 1.13 -1.53 6.80
C LEU A 50 2.33 -2.31 7.37
N ALA A 51 3.36 -2.50 6.55
CA ALA A 51 4.68 -2.95 6.99
C ALA A 51 5.70 -2.61 5.89
N LYS A 52 6.73 -3.45 5.69
CA LYS A 52 7.72 -3.37 4.60
C LYS A 52 8.28 -1.95 4.40
N GLY A 53 7.71 -1.21 3.44
CA GLY A 53 8.15 0.13 3.09
C GLY A 53 7.94 1.17 4.19
N ILE A 54 7.15 0.89 5.23
CA ILE A 54 6.82 1.87 6.27
C ILE A 54 8.04 2.41 7.01
N ALA A 55 9.06 1.56 7.23
CA ALA A 55 10.28 1.91 7.93
C ALA A 55 11.54 1.64 7.09
N SER A 56 11.41 1.63 5.76
CA SER A 56 12.51 1.57 4.78
C SER A 56 13.64 0.57 5.10
N GLY A 57 13.30 -0.59 5.66
CA GLY A 57 14.25 -1.67 5.97
C GLY A 57 14.30 -2.08 7.44
N LEU A 58 13.88 -1.23 8.38
CA LEU A 58 13.73 -1.64 9.78
C LEU A 58 12.42 -2.41 10.01
N PRO A 59 12.38 -3.35 10.97
CA PRO A 59 11.17 -4.09 11.29
C PRO A 59 10.15 -3.16 11.94
N LEU A 60 9.06 -2.89 11.22
CA LEU A 60 7.88 -2.22 11.72
C LEU A 60 6.65 -2.65 10.91
N SER A 61 5.55 -2.87 11.61
CA SER A 61 4.22 -2.95 11.03
C SER A 61 3.28 -2.02 11.79
N ALA A 62 2.16 -1.67 11.16
CA ALA A 62 1.09 -0.90 11.77
C ALA A 62 -0.26 -1.42 11.28
N THR A 63 -1.19 -1.54 12.21
CA THR A 63 -2.62 -1.70 11.92
C THR A 63 -3.29 -0.39 12.27
N VAL A 64 -3.75 0.34 11.25
CA VAL A 64 -4.44 1.63 11.41
C VAL A 64 -5.91 1.38 11.21
N ALA A 65 -6.74 1.76 12.17
CA ALA A 65 -8.18 1.55 12.08
C ALA A 65 -8.93 2.70 12.75
N ARG A 66 -10.24 2.78 12.48
CA ARG A 66 -11.12 3.77 13.13
C ARG A 66 -11.12 3.58 14.65
N GLU A 67 -11.35 4.65 15.38
CA GLU A 67 -11.31 4.66 16.85
C GLU A 67 -12.33 3.68 17.44
N GLU A 68 -13.53 3.63 16.88
CA GLU A 68 -14.60 2.72 17.31
C GLU A 68 -14.26 1.23 17.12
N ILE A 69 -13.27 0.91 16.28
CA ILE A 69 -12.76 -0.46 16.06
C ILE A 69 -11.60 -0.78 17.01
N MET A 70 -10.80 0.23 17.36
CA MET A 70 -9.60 0.11 18.21
C MET A 70 -9.86 0.46 19.69
N ASN A 71 -11.08 0.27 20.16
CA ASN A 71 -11.52 0.56 21.53
C ASN A 71 -11.17 -0.53 22.56
N TRP A 72 -10.06 -1.25 22.34
CA TRP A 72 -9.71 -2.43 23.14
C TRP A 72 -9.19 -2.04 24.52
N VAL A 73 -9.40 -2.91 25.51
CA VAL A 73 -8.83 -2.71 26.85
C VAL A 73 -7.30 -2.86 26.81
N PRO A 74 -6.54 -2.09 27.61
CA PRO A 74 -5.09 -2.25 27.69
C PRO A 74 -4.68 -3.71 27.94
N GLY A 75 -3.68 -4.19 27.19
CA GLY A 75 -3.23 -5.59 27.23
C GLY A 75 -3.98 -6.56 26.33
N SER A 76 -5.02 -6.13 25.60
CA SER A 76 -5.73 -7.01 24.64
C SER A 76 -4.88 -7.46 23.46
N HIS A 77 -3.91 -6.63 23.06
CA HIS A 77 -2.98 -6.92 21.98
C HIS A 77 -1.64 -6.25 22.29
N GLU A 78 -0.58 -7.05 22.34
CA GLU A 78 0.75 -6.59 22.72
C GLU A 78 1.82 -7.19 21.82
N SER A 79 2.97 -6.52 21.77
CA SER A 79 4.16 -7.02 21.12
C SER A 79 5.39 -6.50 21.85
N THR A 80 6.29 -7.40 22.25
CA THR A 80 7.53 -7.05 22.95
C THR A 80 8.39 -6.06 22.17
N PHE A 81 8.39 -6.15 20.84
CA PHE A 81 9.16 -5.27 19.95
C PHE A 81 8.30 -4.29 19.17
N GLY A 82 6.97 -4.34 19.35
CA GLY A 82 6.03 -3.44 18.69
C GLY A 82 6.28 -2.00 19.13
N GLY A 83 6.27 -1.07 18.18
CA GLY A 83 6.49 0.34 18.49
C GLY A 83 7.91 0.70 18.95
N SER A 84 8.93 -0.09 18.55
CA SER A 84 10.34 0.25 18.82
C SER A 84 10.64 1.71 18.41
N PRO A 85 11.17 2.55 19.32
CA PRO A 85 11.44 3.97 19.03
C PRO A 85 12.34 4.19 17.82
N VAL A 86 13.31 3.29 17.60
CA VAL A 86 14.24 3.36 16.45
C VAL A 86 13.50 3.10 15.13
N SER A 87 12.64 2.08 15.10
CA SER A 87 11.78 1.78 13.96
C SER A 87 10.78 2.91 13.70
N CYS A 88 10.17 3.46 14.74
CA CYS A 88 9.23 4.59 14.64
C CYS A 88 9.90 5.86 14.09
N GLN A 89 11.10 6.20 14.54
CA GLN A 89 11.85 7.35 14.02
C GLN A 89 12.20 7.18 12.53
N THR A 90 12.53 5.95 12.13
CA THR A 90 12.82 5.63 10.72
C THR A 90 11.55 5.71 9.87
N ALA A 91 10.41 5.26 10.40
CA ALA A 91 9.12 5.40 9.73
C ALA A 91 8.71 6.87 9.56
N PHE A 92 8.87 7.68 10.60
CA PHE A 92 8.63 9.12 10.52
C PHE A 92 9.49 9.80 9.45
N SER A 93 10.77 9.45 9.41
CA SER A 93 11.70 9.98 8.39
C SER A 93 11.32 9.50 6.97
N THR A 94 10.90 8.24 6.85
CA THR A 94 10.40 7.67 5.59
C THR A 94 9.18 8.44 5.08
N ILE A 95 8.17 8.65 5.93
CA ILE A 95 6.95 9.39 5.58
C ILE A 95 7.31 10.80 5.10
N LYS A 96 8.17 11.52 5.83
CA LYS A 96 8.64 12.86 5.43
C LYS A 96 9.31 12.88 4.06
N LEU A 97 10.12 11.88 3.74
CA LEU A 97 10.76 11.79 2.41
C LEU A 97 9.74 11.51 1.30
N LEU A 98 8.74 10.67 1.58
CA LEU A 98 7.64 10.38 0.65
C LEU A 98 6.85 11.65 0.33
N GLU A 99 6.44 12.38 1.37
CA GLU A 99 5.73 13.66 1.26
C GLU A 99 6.60 14.75 0.62
N GLY A 100 7.91 14.73 0.89
CA GLY A 100 8.91 15.67 0.35
C GLY A 100 9.26 15.49 -1.13
N GLY A 101 8.57 14.61 -1.86
CA GLY A 101 8.65 14.53 -3.32
C GLY A 101 9.00 13.14 -3.87
N PHE A 102 9.28 12.15 -3.02
CA PHE A 102 9.59 10.80 -3.50
C PHE A 102 8.37 10.14 -4.17
N ILE A 103 7.14 10.48 -3.78
CA ILE A 103 5.93 10.07 -4.51
C ILE A 103 5.98 10.55 -5.98
N GLY A 104 6.40 11.80 -6.20
CA GLY A 104 6.57 12.36 -7.54
C GLY A 104 7.68 11.66 -8.32
N ASN A 105 8.79 11.32 -7.66
CA ASN A 105 9.85 10.51 -8.28
C ASN A 105 9.33 9.10 -8.66
N ALA A 106 8.61 8.43 -7.77
CA ALA A 106 7.99 7.13 -8.06
C ALA A 106 7.03 7.20 -9.26
N ALA A 107 6.33 8.32 -9.44
CA ALA A 107 5.51 8.57 -10.63
C ALA A 107 6.34 8.54 -11.92
N LYS A 108 7.43 9.31 -11.95
CA LYS A 108 8.32 9.45 -13.09
C LYS A 108 8.99 8.11 -13.43
N GLN A 109 9.62 7.48 -12.44
CA GLN A 109 10.34 6.22 -12.61
C GLN A 109 9.39 5.06 -12.95
N GLY A 110 8.22 5.00 -12.33
CA GLY A 110 7.23 3.97 -12.63
C GLY A 110 6.66 4.08 -14.04
N ALA A 111 6.48 5.30 -14.57
CA ALA A 111 6.06 5.50 -15.96
C ALA A 111 7.15 5.04 -16.95
N TYR A 112 8.40 5.42 -16.68
CA TYR A 112 9.55 4.99 -17.49
C TYR A 112 9.68 3.46 -17.50
N LEU A 113 9.67 2.80 -16.33
CA LEU A 113 9.80 1.35 -16.22
C LEU A 113 8.71 0.60 -16.99
N MET A 114 7.46 1.05 -16.88
CA MET A 114 6.34 0.45 -17.60
C MET A 114 6.49 0.63 -19.12
N GLN A 115 6.90 1.81 -19.58
CA GLN A 115 7.12 2.09 -21.00
C GLN A 115 8.19 1.16 -21.58
N GLU A 116 9.35 1.06 -20.93
CA GLU A 116 10.44 0.20 -21.42
C GLU A 116 10.06 -1.29 -21.35
N SER A 117 9.37 -1.71 -20.29
CA SER A 117 8.92 -3.09 -20.17
C SER A 117 7.91 -3.46 -21.27
N LYS A 118 6.97 -2.56 -21.61
CA LYS A 118 6.04 -2.75 -22.74
C LYS A 118 6.74 -2.79 -24.10
N LYS A 119 7.90 -2.13 -24.26
CA LYS A 119 8.72 -2.32 -25.47
C LYS A 119 9.30 -3.73 -25.53
N LEU A 120 9.82 -4.24 -24.40
CA LEU A 120 10.33 -5.61 -24.33
C LEU A 120 9.25 -6.64 -24.67
N GLU A 121 8.02 -6.47 -24.16
CA GLU A 121 6.87 -7.32 -24.51
C GLU A 121 6.62 -7.39 -26.02
N ARG A 122 6.70 -6.25 -26.71
CA ARG A 122 6.51 -6.19 -28.17
C ARG A 122 7.66 -6.83 -28.95
N THR A 123 8.87 -6.80 -28.39
CA THR A 123 10.08 -7.32 -29.04
C THR A 123 10.26 -8.82 -28.84
N TYR A 124 9.92 -9.34 -27.67
CA TYR A 124 10.22 -10.72 -27.29
C TYR A 124 8.95 -11.54 -27.07
N PRO A 125 8.61 -12.49 -27.97
CA PRO A 125 7.40 -13.32 -27.86
C PRO A 125 7.30 -14.16 -26.57
N ILE A 126 8.42 -14.41 -25.88
CA ILE A 126 8.46 -15.11 -24.59
C ILE A 126 7.91 -14.24 -23.43
N ILE A 127 7.63 -12.97 -23.67
CA ILE A 127 6.99 -12.06 -22.73
C ILE A 127 5.54 -11.95 -23.16
N SER A 128 4.64 -12.60 -22.42
CA SER A 128 3.23 -12.69 -22.78
C SER A 128 2.43 -11.45 -22.37
N ASP A 129 2.72 -10.85 -21.21
CA ASP A 129 2.00 -9.68 -20.72
C ASP A 129 2.81 -8.95 -19.64
N VAL A 130 3.15 -7.69 -19.85
CA VAL A 130 3.68 -6.82 -18.79
C VAL A 130 2.54 -6.16 -18.06
N ARG A 131 2.44 -6.40 -16.75
CA ARG A 131 1.38 -5.86 -15.90
C ARG A 131 1.93 -5.09 -14.73
N GLY A 132 1.06 -4.29 -14.14
CA GLY A 132 1.26 -3.73 -12.82
C GLY A 132 0.86 -2.27 -12.73
N ALA A 133 1.19 -1.66 -11.60
CA ALA A 133 0.85 -0.30 -11.28
C ALA A 133 2.12 0.50 -10.99
N ARG A 134 2.57 1.27 -12.00
CA ARG A 134 3.68 2.23 -11.88
C ARG A 134 4.99 1.50 -11.52
N THR A 135 5.57 1.73 -10.34
CA THR A 135 6.83 1.08 -9.95
C THR A 135 6.67 -0.40 -9.59
N TYR A 136 5.42 -0.89 -9.50
CA TYR A 136 5.12 -2.31 -9.35
C TYR A 136 4.87 -2.90 -10.73
N VAL A 137 5.87 -3.59 -11.31
CA VAL A 137 5.77 -4.22 -12.64
C VAL A 137 6.08 -5.71 -12.50
N CYS A 138 5.24 -6.54 -13.09
CA CYS A 138 5.39 -7.99 -13.16
C CYS A 138 5.42 -8.42 -14.63
N ARG A 139 6.21 -9.46 -14.90
CA ARG A 139 6.21 -10.24 -16.15
C ARG A 139 5.04 -11.24 -16.18
#